data_AF-A0A078LNL3-F1
#
_entry.id   AF-A0A078LNL3-F1
#
_cell.length_a   1.000
_cell.length_b   1.000
_cell.length_c   1.000
_cell.angle_alpha   90.00
_cell.angle_beta   90.00
_cell.angle_gamma   90.00
#
_symmetry.space_group_name_H-M   'P 1'
#
loop_
_entity.id
_entity.type
_entity.pdbx_description
1 polymer ?
#
loop_
_entity_poly.entity_id
_entity_poly.type
_entity_poly.pdbx_seq_one_letter_code
_entity_poly.pdbx_strand_id
1 'polypeptide(L)'
;MTQIVTKTQPPAKRSGRIDPIAFFERFGVLIFMFLLLIFFQTQNSNFLSERNIFNILTEVSIYGIMAVGMTFVILTAGIDLSVGSILAVCAMTAAYVIKGDNFTTVDPSAWGGMSWLIGLGICLAMGTAIGFLHGLGVTRLRLPPFIVTLGGMTIWRGLTLVCKRGALGCSVYTDAIPPSLDDGLTVTGVRVEVLNVLGAGDAFMSGLLRGYLNDEGWEQACRYANACGALVVSRHGCAPAMPSKVELDDYLSREHQVPRPDLDPRLNHLHRVTTRRRNWPELCVMAFDHRSQLEEMALQCGASLKRIPALKTLILQASRDAANSAGLEGKAGLLCDGTFGQDALNAITGEGWWIGRPIELPGSRPLEMEHGNIGTQLISWPQEHVVKCLVFFHPEDAHGLRLEQEQKIAEVYHACCQSGHELLLEVILPVGMPRSDELYLRAISRFYNLGIYPDWWKLPPLSSDGWTALSDIIERRDPHCRGVVILGLDAPAEQLRAGFRAAAGHELVKGFAVGRTLFGEASRAWLKHDIDDAQLVTRIRDNYLQLIAWWRERGQA
;
A
#
# COMPACT_ATOMS: atom_id res chain seq x y z
N MET A 1 -88.77 -6.27 44.09
CA MET A 1 -89.71 -5.99 42.99
C MET A 1 -88.91 -5.94 41.70
N THR A 2 -88.95 -7.05 40.97
CA THR A 2 -88.28 -7.27 39.69
C THR A 2 -89.26 -6.83 38.59
N GLN A 3 -88.90 -5.85 37.76
CA GLN A 3 -89.58 -5.68 36.47
C GLN A 3 -88.63 -6.13 35.37
N ILE A 4 -88.91 -7.34 34.89
CA ILE A 4 -88.30 -7.94 33.71
C ILE A 4 -88.99 -7.28 32.50
N VAL A 5 -88.26 -6.42 31.80
CA VAL A 5 -88.68 -5.95 30.47
C VAL A 5 -88.33 -7.04 29.46
N THR A 6 -89.35 -7.79 29.06
CA THR A 6 -89.28 -8.83 28.03
C THR A 6 -89.09 -8.16 26.67
N LYS A 7 -87.86 -8.15 26.14
CA LYS A 7 -87.62 -7.85 24.73
C LYS A 7 -87.88 -9.12 23.91
N THR A 8 -88.97 -9.10 23.16
CA THR A 8 -89.34 -10.07 22.13
C THR A 8 -88.19 -10.28 21.14
N GLN A 9 -87.66 -11.51 21.06
CA GLN A 9 -86.72 -11.91 20.02
C GLN A 9 -87.41 -11.90 18.65
N PRO A 10 -86.76 -11.39 17.59
CA PRO A 10 -87.26 -11.52 16.22
C PRO A 10 -87.19 -12.99 15.77
N PRO A 11 -88.04 -13.43 14.82
CA PRO A 11 -88.14 -14.82 14.44
C PRO A 11 -86.80 -15.33 13.89
N ALA A 12 -86.34 -16.47 14.41
CA ALA A 12 -85.16 -17.16 13.92
C ALA A 12 -85.33 -17.48 12.41
N LYS A 13 -84.54 -16.82 11.55
CA LYS A 13 -84.40 -17.19 10.14
C LYS A 13 -83.83 -18.61 10.07
N ARG A 14 -84.66 -19.55 9.60
CA ARG A 14 -84.24 -20.90 9.24
C ARG A 14 -83.40 -20.91 7.95
N SER A 15 -82.53 -21.92 7.89
CA SER A 15 -81.75 -22.46 6.76
C SER A 15 -80.54 -21.69 6.24
N GLY A 16 -79.35 -22.11 6.66
CA GLY A 16 -78.62 -23.12 5.87
C GLY A 16 -78.17 -22.73 4.45
N ARG A 17 -77.70 -21.50 4.22
CA ARG A 17 -76.87 -21.19 3.05
C ARG A 17 -75.54 -20.63 3.52
N ILE A 18 -74.46 -21.34 3.21
CA ILE A 18 -73.07 -20.87 3.38
C ILE A 18 -72.93 -19.63 2.49
N ASP A 19 -72.56 -18.49 3.08
CA ASP A 19 -72.20 -17.30 2.30
C ASP A 19 -70.89 -17.59 1.56
N PRO A 20 -70.92 -17.69 0.21
CA PRO A 20 -69.75 -18.10 -0.56
C PRO A 20 -68.60 -17.10 -0.45
N ILE A 21 -68.87 -15.82 -0.19
CA ILE A 21 -67.83 -14.79 -0.03
C ILE A 21 -67.15 -14.96 1.32
N ALA A 22 -67.91 -15.03 2.41
CA ALA A 22 -67.36 -15.27 3.74
C ALA A 22 -66.65 -16.64 3.86
N PHE A 23 -67.11 -17.64 3.10
CA PHE A 23 -66.45 -18.95 3.00
C PHE A 23 -65.12 -18.84 2.26
N PHE A 24 -65.06 -18.12 1.14
CA PHE A 24 -63.83 -17.93 0.38
C PHE A 24 -62.82 -17.02 1.09
N GLU A 25 -63.25 -15.99 1.80
CA GLU A 25 -62.36 -15.17 2.62
C GLU A 25 -61.73 -15.97 3.78
N ARG A 26 -62.49 -16.91 4.36
CA ARG A 26 -62.03 -17.72 5.50
C ARG A 26 -61.18 -18.93 5.09
N PHE A 27 -61.49 -19.56 3.96
CA PHE A 27 -60.84 -20.79 3.50
C PHE A 27 -60.07 -20.65 2.19
N GLY A 28 -60.02 -19.46 1.59
CA GLY A 28 -59.46 -19.21 0.26
C GLY A 28 -58.01 -19.68 0.11
N VAL A 29 -57.18 -19.48 1.14
CA VAL A 29 -55.78 -19.97 1.14
C VAL A 29 -55.72 -21.50 1.09
N LEU A 30 -56.57 -22.20 1.85
CA LEU A 30 -56.62 -23.67 1.86
C LEU A 30 -57.20 -24.22 0.56
N ILE A 31 -58.23 -23.57 0.02
CA ILE A 31 -58.82 -23.91 -1.28
C ILE A 31 -57.76 -23.75 -2.39
N PHE A 32 -57.06 -22.61 -2.39
CA PHE A 32 -55.99 -22.33 -3.34
C PHE A 32 -54.83 -23.34 -3.21
N MET A 33 -54.43 -23.69 -1.99
CA MET A 33 -53.45 -24.74 -1.74
C MET A 33 -53.88 -26.08 -2.35
N PHE A 34 -55.12 -26.52 -2.10
CA PHE A 34 -55.64 -27.76 -2.68
C PHE A 34 -55.67 -27.73 -4.21
N LEU A 35 -56.08 -26.62 -4.82
CA LEU A 35 -56.05 -26.45 -6.27
C LEU A 35 -54.64 -26.55 -6.83
N LEU A 36 -53.65 -25.94 -6.16
CA LEU A 36 -52.25 -26.06 -6.54
C LEU A 36 -51.73 -27.49 -6.41
N LEU A 37 -52.07 -28.21 -5.33
CA LEU A 37 -51.66 -29.61 -5.16
C LEU A 37 -52.20 -30.49 -6.29
N ILE A 38 -53.46 -30.31 -6.68
CA ILE A 38 -54.06 -31.02 -7.81
C ILE A 38 -53.34 -30.65 -9.11
N PHE A 39 -53.16 -29.36 -9.37
CA PHE A 39 -52.46 -28.87 -10.57
C PHE A 39 -51.07 -29.49 -10.69
N PHE A 40 -50.22 -29.37 -9.66
CA PHE A 40 -48.86 -29.89 -9.71
C PHE A 40 -48.80 -31.43 -9.79
N GLN A 41 -49.74 -32.14 -9.17
CA GLN A 41 -49.84 -33.59 -9.33
C GLN A 41 -50.21 -33.99 -10.77
N THR A 42 -51.03 -33.20 -11.47
CA THR A 42 -51.34 -33.45 -12.89
C THR A 42 -50.18 -33.14 -13.83
N GLN A 43 -49.33 -32.17 -13.46
CA GLN A 43 -48.15 -31.82 -14.26
C GLN A 43 -46.97 -32.77 -14.01
N ASN A 44 -46.86 -33.34 -12.81
CA ASN A 44 -45.79 -34.26 -12.45
C ASN A 44 -46.31 -35.38 -11.53
N SER A 45 -46.32 -36.61 -12.03
CA SER A 45 -46.81 -37.77 -11.29
C SER A 45 -46.01 -38.08 -10.02
N ASN A 46 -44.79 -37.57 -9.89
CA ASN A 46 -43.93 -37.73 -8.71
C ASN A 46 -44.17 -36.67 -7.64
N PHE A 47 -45.06 -35.69 -7.86
CA PHE A 47 -45.27 -34.56 -6.95
C PHE A 47 -45.77 -34.98 -5.56
N LEU A 48 -46.76 -35.87 -5.47
CA LEU A 48 -47.23 -36.44 -4.19
C LEU A 48 -46.48 -37.72 -3.77
N SER A 49 -45.30 -37.97 -4.33
CA SER A 49 -44.47 -39.08 -3.85
C SER A 49 -44.00 -38.85 -2.42
N GLU A 50 -43.80 -39.93 -1.65
CA GLU A 50 -43.31 -39.87 -0.27
C GLU A 50 -42.02 -39.03 -0.18
N ARG A 51 -41.07 -39.27 -1.10
CA ARG A 51 -39.81 -38.53 -1.17
C ARG A 51 -40.02 -37.02 -1.36
N ASN A 52 -40.92 -36.62 -2.26
CA ASN A 52 -41.17 -35.21 -2.52
C ASN A 52 -41.92 -34.55 -1.36
N ILE A 53 -42.87 -35.25 -0.73
CA ILE A 53 -43.56 -34.77 0.47
C ILE A 53 -42.57 -34.56 1.61
N PHE A 54 -41.68 -35.53 1.88
CA PHE A 54 -40.64 -35.37 2.91
C PHE A 54 -39.66 -34.24 2.59
N ASN A 55 -39.28 -34.05 1.32
CA ASN A 55 -38.46 -32.92 0.91
C ASN A 55 -39.16 -31.58 1.18
N ILE A 56 -40.42 -31.42 0.75
CA ILE A 56 -41.22 -30.22 0.99
C ILE A 56 -41.39 -29.96 2.48
N LEU A 57 -41.73 -30.99 3.27
CA LEU A 57 -41.89 -30.86 4.71
C LEU A 57 -40.59 -30.47 5.41
N THR A 58 -39.45 -31.02 4.95
CA THR A 58 -38.12 -30.65 5.47
C THR A 58 -37.79 -29.20 5.14
N GLU A 59 -38.06 -28.75 3.92
CA GLU A 59 -37.82 -27.37 3.48
C GLU A 59 -38.70 -26.37 4.26
N VAL A 60 -39.99 -26.70 4.43
CA VAL A 60 -40.94 -25.87 5.19
C VAL A 60 -40.64 -25.87 6.69
N SER A 61 -40.06 -26.94 7.24
CA SER A 61 -39.75 -27.05 8.67
C SER A 61 -38.82 -25.93 9.16
N ILE A 62 -37.90 -25.45 8.31
CA ILE A 62 -36.97 -24.36 8.62
C ILE A 62 -37.76 -23.08 8.97
N TYR A 63 -38.73 -22.71 8.13
CA TYR A 63 -39.60 -21.56 8.38
C TYR A 63 -40.49 -21.76 9.59
N GLY A 64 -40.99 -22.99 9.81
CA GLY A 64 -41.80 -23.32 10.98
C GLY A 64 -41.05 -23.15 12.31
N ILE A 65 -39.81 -23.64 12.40
CA ILE A 65 -38.98 -23.51 13.61
C ILE A 65 -38.62 -22.04 13.86
N MET A 66 -38.25 -21.29 12.82
CA MET A 66 -37.97 -19.86 12.95
C MET A 66 -39.20 -19.08 13.41
N ALA A 67 -40.39 -19.41 12.91
CA ALA A 67 -41.64 -18.74 13.28
C ALA A 67 -41.95 -18.88 14.79
N VAL A 68 -41.64 -20.03 15.40
CA VAL A 68 -41.78 -20.22 16.85
C VAL A 68 -40.89 -19.25 17.62
N GLY A 69 -39.62 -19.10 17.21
CA GLY A 69 -38.70 -18.14 17.83
C GLY A 69 -39.14 -16.68 17.63
N MET A 70 -39.55 -16.33 16.40
CA MET A 70 -40.05 -15.00 16.06
C MET A 70 -41.32 -14.62 16.82
N THR A 71 -42.12 -15.59 17.27
CA THR A 71 -43.30 -15.33 18.11
C THR A 71 -42.92 -14.56 19.38
N PHE A 72 -41.81 -14.91 20.03
CA PHE A 72 -41.36 -14.20 21.24
C PHE A 72 -40.89 -12.77 20.93
N VAL A 73 -40.21 -12.57 19.80
CA VAL A 73 -39.80 -11.24 19.33
C VAL A 73 -41.02 -10.35 19.08
N ILE A 74 -42.04 -10.88 18.39
CA ILE A 74 -43.28 -10.15 18.08
C ILE A 74 -44.08 -9.84 19.35
N LEU A 75 -44.16 -10.78 20.30
CA LEU A 75 -44.83 -10.56 21.58
C LEU A 75 -44.22 -9.41 22.39
N THR A 76 -42.93 -9.14 22.20
CA THR A 76 -42.24 -7.97 22.79
C THR A 76 -42.37 -6.69 21.97
N ALA A 77 -43.26 -6.67 20.97
CA ALA A 77 -43.43 -5.58 20.00
C ALA A 77 -42.16 -5.25 19.21
N GLY A 78 -41.23 -6.20 19.09
CA GLY A 78 -40.01 -6.08 18.30
C GLY A 78 -40.16 -6.61 16.87
N ILE A 79 -39.20 -6.25 16.01
CA ILE A 79 -39.02 -6.81 14.67
C ILE A 79 -37.56 -7.24 14.57
N ASP A 80 -37.32 -8.48 14.12
CA ASP A 80 -35.98 -8.98 13.82
C ASP A 80 -35.82 -9.25 12.32
N LEU A 81 -34.98 -8.43 11.69
CA LEU A 81 -34.65 -8.54 10.26
C LEU A 81 -33.43 -9.44 9.99
N SER A 82 -32.69 -9.81 11.03
CA SER A 82 -31.42 -10.55 10.91
C SER A 82 -31.57 -12.06 10.89
N VAL A 83 -32.77 -12.58 11.16
CA VAL A 83 -33.01 -14.03 11.38
C VAL A 83 -32.49 -14.91 10.24
N GLY A 84 -32.66 -14.48 8.99
CA GLY A 84 -32.15 -15.21 7.82
C GLY A 84 -30.62 -15.20 7.72
N SER A 85 -29.99 -14.06 8.04
CA SER A 85 -28.53 -13.95 8.06
C SER A 85 -27.90 -14.76 9.20
N ILE A 86 -28.56 -14.80 10.36
CA ILE A 86 -28.12 -15.62 11.51
C ILE A 86 -28.23 -17.11 11.19
N LEU A 87 -29.33 -17.53 10.56
CA LEU A 87 -29.52 -18.92 10.10
C LEU A 87 -28.36 -19.34 9.19
N ALA A 88 -28.01 -18.52 8.20
CA ALA A 88 -26.92 -18.79 7.27
C ALA A 88 -25.57 -18.95 7.99
N VAL A 89 -25.24 -18.04 8.90
CA VAL A 89 -23.98 -18.08 9.67
C VAL A 89 -23.92 -19.33 10.58
N CYS A 90 -25.02 -19.68 11.26
CA CYS A 90 -25.07 -20.87 12.12
C CYS A 90 -24.92 -22.16 11.32
N ALA A 91 -25.66 -22.29 10.20
CA ALA A 91 -25.60 -23.46 9.33
C ALA A 91 -24.19 -23.67 8.73
N MET A 92 -23.57 -22.60 8.24
CA MET A 92 -22.20 -22.62 7.71
C MET A 92 -21.17 -23.04 8.76
N THR A 93 -21.28 -22.53 9.98
CA THR A 93 -20.35 -22.88 11.06
C THR A 93 -20.51 -24.34 11.47
N ALA A 94 -21.73 -24.85 11.60
CA ALA A 94 -21.95 -26.26 11.91
C ALA A 94 -21.42 -27.18 10.81
N ALA A 95 -21.66 -26.84 9.54
CA ALA A 95 -21.13 -27.59 8.40
C ALA A 95 -19.58 -27.59 8.38
N TYR A 96 -18.95 -26.44 8.67
CA TYR A 96 -17.50 -26.32 8.77
C TYR A 96 -16.91 -27.24 9.85
N VAL A 97 -17.54 -27.29 11.03
CA VAL A 97 -17.06 -28.13 12.13
C VAL A 97 -17.22 -29.62 11.84
N ILE A 98 -18.27 -30.03 11.14
CA ILE A 98 -18.54 -31.45 10.83
C ILE A 98 -17.65 -31.98 9.68
N LYS A 99 -16.93 -31.10 8.96
CA LYS A 99 -16.22 -31.47 7.72
C LYS A 99 -15.04 -32.45 7.92
N GLY A 100 -14.37 -32.39 9.07
CA GLY A 100 -13.40 -33.42 9.49
C GLY A 100 -11.93 -33.26 9.07
N ASP A 101 -11.55 -32.16 8.41
CA ASP A 101 -10.27 -32.05 7.70
C ASP A 101 -9.11 -31.43 8.52
N ASN A 102 -9.34 -30.88 9.73
CA ASN A 102 -8.36 -30.13 10.54
C ASN A 102 -8.58 -30.25 12.07
N PHE A 103 -7.62 -29.75 12.88
CA PHE A 103 -7.66 -29.73 14.36
C PHE A 103 -8.92 -29.08 14.98
N THR A 104 -9.59 -28.19 14.24
CA THR A 104 -10.81 -27.49 14.66
C THR A 104 -12.10 -28.16 14.18
N THR A 105 -12.01 -29.29 13.48
CA THR A 105 -13.14 -30.02 12.91
C THR A 105 -13.26 -31.42 13.51
N VAL A 106 -14.46 -31.98 13.52
CA VAL A 106 -14.75 -33.33 13.98
C VAL A 106 -14.99 -34.20 12.75
N ASP A 107 -14.20 -35.25 12.58
CA ASP A 107 -14.39 -36.23 11.49
C ASP A 107 -15.85 -36.73 11.50
N PRO A 108 -16.54 -36.77 10.34
CA PRO A 108 -17.89 -37.30 10.23
C PRO A 108 -18.08 -38.66 10.92
N SER A 109 -17.06 -39.51 10.92
CA SER A 109 -17.03 -40.85 11.53
C SER A 109 -16.61 -40.88 13.00
N ALA A 110 -16.12 -39.75 13.53
CA ALA A 110 -15.66 -39.67 14.91
C ALA A 110 -16.80 -40.01 15.89
N TRP A 111 -16.46 -40.69 16.98
CA TRP A 111 -17.41 -41.07 18.03
C TRP A 111 -18.60 -41.89 17.49
N GLY A 112 -18.36 -42.75 16.48
CA GLY A 112 -19.39 -43.61 15.91
C GLY A 112 -20.41 -42.87 15.03
N GLY A 113 -20.00 -41.80 14.35
CA GLY A 113 -20.89 -41.02 13.47
C GLY A 113 -21.66 -39.90 14.18
N MET A 114 -21.25 -39.52 15.39
CA MET A 114 -21.95 -38.58 16.27
C MET A 114 -21.46 -37.12 16.13
N SER A 115 -20.61 -36.83 15.15
CA SER A 115 -20.09 -35.48 14.85
C SER A 115 -21.18 -34.42 14.65
N TRP A 116 -22.34 -34.82 14.13
CA TRP A 116 -23.51 -33.94 13.96
C TRP A 116 -24.05 -33.37 15.29
N LEU A 117 -23.87 -34.08 16.42
CA LEU A 117 -24.26 -33.57 17.75
C LEU A 117 -23.40 -32.38 18.19
N ILE A 118 -22.12 -32.38 17.83
CA ILE A 118 -21.20 -31.27 18.12
C ILE A 118 -21.53 -30.07 17.23
N GLY A 119 -21.79 -30.31 15.94
CA GLY A 119 -22.26 -29.25 15.04
C GLY A 119 -23.58 -28.65 15.49
N LEU A 120 -24.53 -29.48 15.97
CA LEU A 120 -25.77 -29.02 16.59
C LEU A 120 -25.50 -28.16 17.83
N GLY A 121 -24.59 -28.60 18.72
CA GLY A 121 -24.21 -27.84 19.90
C GLY A 121 -23.62 -26.47 19.57
N ILE A 122 -22.76 -26.38 18.55
CA ILE A 122 -22.15 -25.13 18.10
C ILE A 122 -23.17 -24.22 17.42
N CYS A 123 -24.08 -24.78 16.61
CA CYS A 123 -25.21 -24.05 16.04
C CYS A 123 -26.04 -23.37 17.13
N LEU A 124 -26.42 -24.11 18.17
CA LEU A 124 -27.20 -23.59 19.30
C LEU A 124 -26.43 -22.53 20.09
N ALA A 125 -25.13 -22.77 20.36
CA ALA A 125 -24.29 -21.82 21.06
C ALA A 125 -24.14 -20.50 20.28
N MET A 126 -23.92 -20.57 18.97
CA MET A 126 -23.72 -19.41 18.11
C MET A 126 -25.01 -18.59 17.95
N GLY A 127 -26.14 -19.25 17.67
CA GLY A 127 -27.43 -18.58 17.60
C GLY A 127 -27.81 -17.92 18.92
N THR A 128 -27.54 -18.58 20.05
CA THR A 128 -27.76 -18.02 21.39
C THR A 128 -26.85 -16.82 21.65
N ALA A 129 -25.57 -16.89 21.29
CA ALA A 129 -24.62 -15.80 21.48
C ALA A 129 -25.01 -14.56 20.67
N ILE A 130 -25.34 -14.73 19.38
CA ILE A 130 -25.76 -13.63 18.51
C ILE A 130 -27.09 -13.03 19.01
N GLY A 131 -28.05 -13.88 19.36
CA GLY A 131 -29.32 -13.46 19.96
C GLY A 131 -29.14 -12.71 21.27
N PHE A 132 -28.22 -13.16 22.13
CA PHE A 132 -27.87 -12.48 23.37
C PHE A 132 -27.24 -11.10 23.12
N LEU A 133 -26.34 -10.97 22.14
CA LEU A 133 -25.75 -9.69 21.76
C LEU A 133 -26.81 -8.72 21.22
N HIS A 134 -27.71 -9.18 20.36
CA HIS A 134 -28.84 -8.39 19.89
C HIS A 134 -29.74 -7.96 21.07
N GLY A 135 -30.05 -8.90 21.97
CA GLY A 135 -30.83 -8.63 23.18
C GLY A 135 -30.15 -7.63 24.13
N LEU A 136 -28.84 -7.68 24.28
CA LEU A 136 -28.07 -6.71 25.07
C LEU A 136 -28.12 -5.31 24.46
N GLY A 137 -28.00 -5.21 23.13
CA GLY A 137 -28.14 -3.95 22.41
C GLY A 137 -29.52 -3.32 22.59
N VAL A 138 -30.57 -4.14 22.56
CA VAL A 138 -31.94 -3.65 22.81
C VAL A 138 -32.15 -3.26 24.27
N THR A 139 -31.76 -4.12 25.22
CA THR A 139 -32.11 -3.93 26.64
C THR A 139 -31.19 -2.99 27.42
N ARG A 140 -29.86 -3.04 27.19
CA ARG A 140 -28.88 -2.22 27.94
C ARG A 140 -28.56 -0.92 27.23
N LEU A 141 -28.43 -0.93 25.90
CA LEU A 141 -28.16 0.27 25.12
C LEU A 141 -29.44 1.02 24.72
N ARG A 142 -30.62 0.46 25.03
CA ARG A 142 -31.95 1.03 24.75
C ARG A 142 -32.14 1.40 23.28
N LEU A 143 -31.50 0.65 22.39
CA LEU A 143 -31.64 0.83 20.95
C LEU A 143 -32.94 0.17 20.46
N PRO A 144 -33.65 0.79 19.49
CA PRO A 144 -34.79 0.15 18.85
C PRO A 144 -34.41 -1.22 18.24
N PRO A 145 -35.20 -2.31 18.45
CA PRO A 145 -34.91 -3.64 17.91
C PRO A 145 -34.67 -3.68 16.41
N PHE A 146 -35.41 -2.86 15.66
CA PHE A 146 -35.23 -2.72 14.22
C PHE A 146 -33.82 -2.27 13.83
N ILE A 147 -33.22 -1.31 14.56
CA ILE A 147 -31.88 -0.78 14.24
C ILE A 147 -30.82 -1.83 14.55
N VAL A 148 -30.93 -2.48 15.71
CA VAL A 148 -29.98 -3.53 16.13
C VAL A 148 -30.00 -4.70 15.15
N THR A 149 -31.19 -5.11 14.71
CA THR A 149 -31.34 -6.26 13.82
C THR A 149 -31.10 -5.92 12.36
N LEU A 150 -31.34 -4.69 11.89
CA LEU A 150 -30.94 -4.25 10.55
C LEU A 150 -29.41 -4.09 10.43
N GLY A 151 -28.78 -3.49 11.45
CA GLY A 151 -27.32 -3.39 11.52
C GLY A 151 -26.68 -4.77 11.66
N GLY A 152 -27.24 -5.62 12.52
CA GLY A 152 -26.88 -7.02 12.64
C GLY A 152 -27.03 -7.77 11.32
N MET A 153 -28.17 -7.65 10.64
CA MET A 153 -28.39 -8.23 9.32
C MET A 153 -27.29 -7.85 8.34
N THR A 154 -26.89 -6.58 8.29
CA THR A 154 -25.81 -6.12 7.40
C THR A 154 -24.44 -6.73 7.78
N ILE A 155 -24.15 -6.84 9.08
CA ILE A 155 -22.91 -7.46 9.59
C ILE A 155 -22.88 -8.96 9.29
N TRP A 156 -23.93 -9.69 9.65
CA TRP A 156 -24.06 -11.13 9.46
C TRP A 156 -24.20 -11.51 7.98
N ARG A 157 -24.81 -10.64 7.16
CA ARG A 157 -24.86 -10.80 5.70
C ARG A 157 -23.55 -10.42 5.02
N GLY A 158 -22.81 -9.44 5.53
CA GLY A 158 -21.44 -9.16 5.08
C GLY A 158 -20.48 -10.32 5.37
N LEU A 159 -20.76 -11.10 6.42
CA LEU A 159 -20.07 -12.37 6.72
C LEU A 159 -20.41 -13.49 5.72
N THR A 160 -21.44 -13.32 4.89
CA THR A 160 -21.80 -14.23 3.80
C THR A 160 -21.65 -13.52 2.44
N LEU A 161 -20.49 -13.55 1.76
CA LEU A 161 -20.52 -13.40 0.27
C LEU A 161 -19.23 -13.69 -0.51
N VAL A 162 -18.02 -13.64 0.07
CA VAL A 162 -16.78 -13.96 -0.68
C VAL A 162 -16.01 -15.07 0.03
N CYS A 163 -16.05 -16.27 -0.53
CA CYS A 163 -15.28 -17.40 -0.04
C CYS A 163 -13.89 -17.38 -0.67
N LYS A 164 -12.86 -17.08 0.12
CA LYS A 164 -11.46 -17.25 -0.31
C LYS A 164 -11.14 -18.75 -0.35
N ARG A 165 -10.70 -19.24 -1.50
CA ARG A 165 -10.39 -20.65 -1.77
C ARG A 165 -8.88 -20.91 -1.89
N GLY A 166 -8.08 -20.05 -1.28
CA GLY A 166 -6.61 -20.13 -1.32
C GLY A 166 -6.07 -20.10 -2.75
N ALA A 167 -5.27 -21.09 -3.13
CA ALA A 167 -4.70 -21.22 -4.48
C ALA A 167 -5.75 -21.48 -5.58
N LEU A 168 -7.01 -21.70 -5.22
CA LEU A 168 -8.13 -21.86 -6.15
C LEU A 168 -8.86 -20.53 -6.44
N GLY A 169 -8.41 -19.42 -5.86
CA GLY A 169 -9.01 -18.09 -6.06
C GLY A 169 -10.09 -17.76 -5.04
N CYS A 170 -11.21 -17.20 -5.48
CA CYS A 170 -12.35 -16.88 -4.62
C CYS A 170 -13.69 -17.03 -5.34
N SER A 171 -14.74 -17.29 -4.57
CA SER A 171 -16.11 -17.44 -5.06
C SER A 171 -17.03 -16.42 -4.41
N VAL A 172 -17.88 -15.77 -5.22
CA VAL A 172 -18.89 -14.80 -4.78
C VAL A 172 -20.29 -15.40 -4.87
N TYR A 173 -21.10 -15.19 -3.83
CA TYR A 173 -22.47 -15.71 -3.75
C TYR A 173 -23.48 -14.58 -3.54
N THR A 174 -23.86 -13.86 -4.59
CA THR A 174 -24.78 -12.70 -4.50
C THR A 174 -26.19 -13.02 -4.01
N ASP A 175 -26.56 -14.30 -4.03
CA ASP A 175 -27.89 -14.81 -3.76
C ASP A 175 -27.85 -15.99 -2.77
N ALA A 176 -28.85 -16.89 -2.80
CA ALA A 176 -28.84 -18.08 -1.94
C ALA A 176 -27.59 -18.94 -2.16
N ILE A 177 -26.97 -19.40 -1.07
CA ILE A 177 -25.74 -20.21 -1.13
C ILE A 177 -26.06 -21.56 -1.78
N PRO A 178 -25.44 -21.90 -2.91
CA PRO A 178 -25.69 -23.15 -3.61
C PRO A 178 -25.06 -24.37 -2.90
N PRO A 179 -25.48 -25.60 -3.23
CA PRO A 179 -24.99 -26.82 -2.58
C PRO A 179 -23.48 -27.08 -2.77
N SER A 180 -22.87 -26.58 -3.85
CA SER A 180 -21.43 -26.62 -4.07
C SER A 180 -20.81 -25.22 -4.02
N LEU A 181 -19.60 -25.12 -3.46
CA LEU A 181 -18.81 -23.89 -3.49
C LEU A 181 -18.35 -23.50 -4.91
N ASP A 182 -18.42 -24.44 -5.86
CA ASP A 182 -18.11 -24.18 -7.27
C ASP A 182 -19.26 -23.51 -8.02
N ASP A 183 -20.48 -23.52 -7.47
CA ASP A 183 -21.67 -23.01 -8.14
C ASP A 183 -21.85 -21.48 -7.97
N GLY A 184 -21.00 -20.84 -7.17
CA GLY A 184 -20.91 -19.38 -7.09
C GLY A 184 -20.03 -18.80 -8.21
N LEU A 185 -20.06 -17.48 -8.40
CA LEU A 185 -19.16 -16.80 -9.34
C LEU A 185 -17.71 -17.01 -8.86
N THR A 186 -17.01 -17.95 -9.49
CA THR A 186 -15.66 -18.35 -9.09
C THR A 186 -14.64 -17.72 -10.01
N VAL A 187 -13.80 -16.85 -9.45
CA VAL A 187 -12.65 -16.28 -10.15
C VAL A 187 -11.40 -16.98 -9.65
N THR A 188 -10.75 -17.72 -10.54
CA THR A 188 -9.47 -18.36 -10.25
C THR A 188 -8.36 -17.32 -10.25
N GLY A 189 -7.52 -17.34 -9.21
CA GLY A 189 -6.29 -16.54 -9.17
C GLY A 189 -5.11 -17.28 -9.80
N VAL A 190 -4.01 -16.56 -10.04
CA VAL A 190 -2.74 -17.20 -10.39
C VAL A 190 -2.14 -17.87 -9.18
N ARG A 191 -1.68 -19.12 -9.39
CA ARG A 191 -0.95 -19.87 -8.37
C ARG A 191 0.46 -19.32 -8.27
N VAL A 192 0.80 -18.84 -7.08
CA VAL A 192 2.14 -18.38 -6.72
C VAL A 192 2.71 -19.28 -5.64
N GLU A 193 4.04 -19.35 -5.56
CA GLU A 193 4.70 -20.01 -4.43
C GLU A 193 4.48 -19.17 -3.16
N VAL A 194 3.93 -19.80 -2.12
CA VAL A 194 3.58 -19.12 -0.87
C VAL A 194 4.81 -19.05 0.02
N LEU A 195 5.24 -17.83 0.33
CA LEU A 195 6.35 -17.55 1.26
C LEU A 195 5.84 -17.23 2.67
N ASN A 196 4.80 -16.39 2.78
CA ASN A 196 4.19 -16.00 4.05
C ASN A 196 2.68 -15.73 3.85
N VAL A 197 1.82 -16.07 4.80
CA VAL A 197 0.36 -15.83 4.70
C VAL A 197 -0.12 -14.55 5.41
N LEU A 198 0.76 -13.92 6.20
CA LEU A 198 0.45 -12.72 6.97
C LEU A 198 0.04 -11.56 6.05
N GLY A 199 -1.08 -10.89 6.32
CA GLY A 199 -1.59 -9.77 5.52
C GLY A 199 -2.31 -10.16 4.23
N ALA A 200 -2.34 -11.44 3.85
CA ALA A 200 -3.00 -11.91 2.64
C ALA A 200 -4.53 -11.73 2.65
N GLY A 201 -5.15 -11.57 3.84
CA GLY A 201 -6.55 -11.23 3.99
C GLY A 201 -6.80 -9.74 3.73
N ASP A 202 -5.98 -8.87 4.34
CA ASP A 202 -6.07 -7.41 4.18
C ASP A 202 -5.83 -6.99 2.72
N ALA A 203 -4.84 -7.61 2.06
CA ALA A 203 -4.53 -7.38 0.66
C ALA A 203 -5.69 -7.81 -0.25
N PHE A 204 -6.24 -8.99 0.02
CA PHE A 204 -7.39 -9.52 -0.71
C PHE A 204 -8.58 -8.57 -0.57
N MET A 205 -8.89 -8.14 0.66
CA MET A 205 -9.99 -7.21 0.92
C MET A 205 -9.76 -5.86 0.23
N SER A 206 -8.54 -5.33 0.27
CA SER A 206 -8.17 -4.08 -0.41
C SER A 206 -8.40 -4.17 -1.94
N GLY A 207 -7.95 -5.26 -2.56
CA GLY A 207 -8.20 -5.52 -3.98
C GLY A 207 -9.68 -5.67 -4.33
N LEU A 208 -10.43 -6.40 -3.49
CA LEU A 208 -11.88 -6.56 -3.64
C LEU A 208 -12.61 -5.22 -3.55
N LEU A 209 -12.29 -4.42 -2.53
CA LEU A 209 -12.89 -3.10 -2.31
C LEU A 209 -12.56 -2.13 -3.44
N ARG A 210 -11.36 -2.17 -4.03
CA ARG A 210 -11.02 -1.36 -5.21
C ARG A 210 -12.03 -1.58 -6.33
N GLY A 211 -12.21 -2.84 -6.75
CA GLY A 211 -13.10 -3.16 -7.88
C GLY A 211 -14.57 -2.90 -7.54
N TYR A 212 -14.97 -3.20 -6.30
CA TYR A 212 -16.33 -2.98 -5.83
C TYR A 212 -16.70 -1.48 -5.74
N LEU A 213 -15.82 -0.63 -5.19
CA LEU A 213 -16.06 0.80 -5.02
C LEU A 213 -16.02 1.59 -6.33
N ASN A 214 -15.38 1.05 -7.37
CA ASN A 214 -15.32 1.66 -8.71
C ASN A 214 -16.40 1.11 -9.67
N ASP A 215 -17.35 0.32 -9.18
CA ASP A 215 -18.39 -0.32 -9.99
C ASP A 215 -17.85 -1.18 -11.16
N GLU A 216 -16.68 -1.80 -10.99
CA GLU A 216 -16.01 -2.60 -12.04
C GLU A 216 -16.53 -4.04 -12.15
N GLY A 217 -17.52 -4.41 -11.32
CA GLY A 217 -18.15 -5.74 -11.28
C GLY A 217 -17.40 -6.77 -10.42
N TRP A 218 -18.11 -7.83 -10.03
CA TRP A 218 -17.59 -8.86 -9.11
C TRP A 218 -16.42 -9.66 -9.69
N GLU A 219 -16.42 -9.94 -10.98
CA GLU A 219 -15.34 -10.70 -11.62
C GLU A 219 -14.01 -9.94 -11.52
N GLN A 220 -14.01 -8.65 -11.86
CA GLN A 220 -12.82 -7.80 -11.81
C GLN A 220 -12.40 -7.51 -10.36
N ALA A 221 -13.36 -7.28 -9.45
CA ALA A 221 -13.08 -7.12 -8.02
C ALA A 221 -12.39 -8.37 -7.43
N CYS A 222 -12.88 -9.56 -7.76
CA CYS A 222 -12.26 -10.82 -7.34
C CYS A 222 -10.90 -11.07 -7.98
N ARG A 223 -10.71 -10.65 -9.25
CA ARG A 223 -9.40 -10.71 -9.92
C ARG A 223 -8.38 -9.83 -9.19
N TYR A 224 -8.74 -8.60 -8.81
CA TYR A 224 -7.89 -7.75 -7.96
C TYR A 224 -7.63 -8.38 -6.60
N ALA A 225 -8.67 -8.91 -5.94
CA ALA A 225 -8.54 -9.53 -4.63
C ALA A 225 -7.55 -10.70 -4.63
N ASN A 226 -7.69 -11.61 -5.60
CA ASN A 226 -6.79 -12.74 -5.77
C ASN A 226 -5.35 -12.30 -6.05
N ALA A 227 -5.16 -11.34 -6.95
CA ALA A 227 -3.84 -10.84 -7.33
C ALA A 227 -3.13 -10.10 -6.17
N CYS A 228 -3.83 -9.25 -5.43
CA CYS A 228 -3.28 -8.62 -4.23
C CYS A 228 -2.88 -9.65 -3.18
N GLY A 229 -3.73 -10.66 -2.96
CA GLY A 229 -3.41 -11.79 -2.08
C GLY A 229 -2.17 -12.54 -2.54
N ALA A 230 -2.05 -12.84 -3.85
CA ALA A 230 -0.91 -13.54 -4.44
C ALA A 230 0.40 -12.76 -4.29
N LEU A 231 0.39 -11.45 -4.57
CA LEU A 231 1.56 -10.59 -4.42
C LEU A 231 2.04 -10.54 -2.97
N VAL A 232 1.13 -10.35 -2.00
CA VAL A 232 1.49 -10.30 -0.58
C VAL A 232 2.04 -11.64 -0.10
N VAL A 233 1.44 -12.77 -0.50
CA VAL A 233 1.92 -14.07 0.00
C VAL A 233 3.27 -14.49 -0.56
N SER A 234 3.69 -13.87 -1.67
CA SER A 234 5.00 -14.11 -2.27
C SER A 234 6.14 -13.40 -1.53
N ARG A 235 5.85 -12.41 -0.67
CA ARG A 235 6.86 -11.60 0.02
C ARG A 235 6.78 -11.75 1.54
N HIS A 236 7.85 -11.34 2.22
CA HIS A 236 7.85 -11.23 3.68
C HIS A 236 7.24 -9.89 4.11
N GLY A 237 6.36 -9.93 5.12
CA GLY A 237 5.74 -8.76 5.73
C GLY A 237 4.24 -8.67 5.43
N CYS A 238 3.47 -8.05 6.33
CA CYS A 238 2.04 -7.79 6.15
C CYS A 238 1.83 -6.49 5.37
N ALA A 239 1.83 -5.35 6.08
CA ALA A 239 1.60 -4.05 5.47
C ALA A 239 2.66 -3.63 4.43
N PRO A 240 3.97 -3.90 4.62
CA PRO A 240 4.98 -3.49 3.64
C PRO A 240 4.84 -4.19 2.28
N ALA A 241 4.26 -5.40 2.24
CA ALA A 241 4.13 -6.18 1.02
C ALA A 241 2.93 -5.76 0.15
N MET A 242 2.09 -4.83 0.62
CA MET A 242 0.89 -4.39 -0.09
C MET A 242 1.25 -3.77 -1.45
N PRO A 243 0.65 -4.23 -2.56
CA PRO A 243 0.99 -3.72 -3.86
C PRO A 243 0.36 -2.35 -4.11
N SER A 244 1.06 -1.52 -4.89
CA SER A 244 0.46 -0.31 -5.44
C SER A 244 -0.49 -0.63 -6.60
N LYS A 245 -1.29 0.35 -7.05
CA LYS A 245 -2.11 0.20 -8.26
C LYS A 245 -1.25 -0.13 -9.49
N VAL A 246 -0.13 0.56 -9.67
CA VAL A 246 0.75 0.38 -10.85
C VAL A 246 1.36 -1.02 -10.85
N GLU A 247 1.82 -1.49 -9.70
CA GLU A 247 2.35 -2.84 -9.54
C GLU A 247 1.29 -3.91 -9.80
N LEU A 248 0.08 -3.73 -9.26
CA LEU A 248 -1.03 -4.66 -9.44
C LEU A 248 -1.45 -4.74 -10.92
N ASP A 249 -1.60 -3.59 -11.58
CA ASP A 249 -1.98 -3.53 -12.99
C ASP A 249 -0.88 -4.17 -13.88
N ASP A 250 0.41 -3.96 -13.56
CA ASP A 250 1.53 -4.63 -14.24
C ASP A 250 1.48 -6.15 -14.04
N TYR A 251 1.28 -6.63 -12.81
CA TYR A 251 1.19 -8.06 -12.51
C TYR A 251 0.04 -8.71 -13.30
N LEU A 252 -1.16 -8.14 -13.25
CA LEU A 252 -2.33 -8.66 -13.96
C LEU A 252 -2.17 -8.72 -15.48
N SER A 253 -1.34 -7.86 -16.08
CA SER A 253 -1.08 -7.89 -17.53
C SER A 253 -0.27 -9.11 -17.99
N ARG A 254 0.44 -9.76 -17.07
CA ARG A 254 1.41 -10.83 -17.36
C ARG A 254 1.42 -11.92 -16.31
N GLU A 255 0.34 -12.05 -15.55
CA GLU A 255 0.25 -12.89 -14.34
C GLU A 255 0.63 -14.36 -14.60
N HIS A 256 0.31 -14.90 -15.78
CA HIS A 256 0.69 -16.27 -16.19
C HIS A 256 2.19 -16.48 -16.45
N GLN A 257 2.95 -15.40 -16.67
CA GLN A 257 4.39 -15.44 -16.93
C GLN A 257 5.21 -15.26 -15.63
N VAL A 258 4.54 -14.99 -14.50
CA VAL A 258 5.19 -14.59 -13.24
C VAL A 258 4.75 -15.50 -12.07
N PRO A 259 5.20 -16.77 -12.05
CA PRO A 259 4.87 -17.71 -10.97
C PRO A 259 5.57 -17.38 -9.65
N ARG A 260 6.67 -16.62 -9.70
CA ARG A 260 7.47 -16.15 -8.56
C ARG A 260 7.56 -14.62 -8.56
N PRO A 261 6.50 -13.91 -8.11
CA PRO A 261 6.50 -12.44 -8.10
C PRO A 261 7.62 -11.84 -7.24
N ASP A 262 8.08 -12.59 -6.24
CA ASP A 262 9.19 -12.26 -5.36
C ASP A 262 10.56 -12.26 -6.05
N LEU A 263 10.70 -12.97 -7.17
CA LEU A 263 11.92 -13.02 -7.96
C LEU A 263 11.84 -12.18 -9.24
N ASP A 264 10.67 -11.60 -9.55
CA ASP A 264 10.49 -10.80 -10.76
C ASP A 264 11.12 -9.41 -10.60
N PRO A 265 12.17 -9.07 -11.38
CA PRO A 265 12.90 -7.81 -11.19
C PRO A 265 12.01 -6.58 -11.42
N ARG A 266 11.06 -6.68 -12.35
CA ARG A 266 10.17 -5.57 -12.72
C ARG A 266 9.13 -5.31 -11.63
N LEU A 267 8.48 -6.34 -11.09
CA LEU A 267 7.54 -6.18 -9.98
C LEU A 267 8.23 -5.66 -8.73
N ASN A 268 9.40 -6.21 -8.38
CA ASN A 268 10.13 -5.74 -7.20
C ASN A 268 10.59 -4.29 -7.35
N HIS A 269 11.01 -3.89 -8.56
CA HIS A 269 11.28 -2.49 -8.86
C HIS A 269 10.01 -1.63 -8.71
N LEU A 270 8.91 -2.00 -9.36
CA LEU A 270 7.64 -1.27 -9.26
C LEU A 270 7.16 -1.15 -7.81
N HIS A 271 7.19 -2.24 -7.06
CA HIS A 271 6.85 -2.26 -5.64
C HIS A 271 7.66 -1.22 -4.87
N ARG A 272 8.99 -1.24 -5.01
CA ARG A 272 9.89 -0.29 -4.35
C ARG A 272 9.58 1.16 -4.71
N VAL A 273 9.40 1.44 -5.99
CA VAL A 273 9.32 2.83 -6.48
C VAL A 273 7.92 3.46 -6.35
N THR A 274 6.87 2.64 -6.29
CA THR A 274 5.48 3.11 -6.24
C THR A 274 4.85 3.05 -4.84
N THR A 275 5.53 2.45 -3.85
CA THR A 275 5.13 2.45 -2.43
C THR A 275 5.85 3.50 -1.58
N ARG A 276 6.70 4.32 -2.21
CA ARG A 276 7.40 5.43 -1.54
C ARG A 276 6.37 6.41 -0.95
N ARG A 277 6.56 6.83 0.31
CA ARG A 277 5.62 7.71 1.03
C ARG A 277 5.88 9.20 0.87
N ARG A 278 7.15 9.59 0.63
CA ARG A 278 7.55 10.99 0.49
C ARG A 278 7.61 11.40 -0.98
N ASN A 279 7.12 12.61 -1.28
CA ASN A 279 7.25 13.24 -2.58
C ASN A 279 8.11 14.50 -2.45
N TRP A 280 8.95 14.76 -3.46
CA TRP A 280 9.91 15.87 -3.49
C TRP A 280 9.69 16.69 -4.76
N PRO A 281 8.78 17.67 -4.73
CA PRO A 281 8.43 18.46 -5.91
C PRO A 281 9.56 19.39 -6.35
N GLU A 282 10.38 19.82 -5.40
CA GLU A 282 11.58 20.64 -5.56
C GLU A 282 12.58 20.20 -4.49
N LEU A 283 13.87 20.32 -4.78
CA LEU A 283 14.91 19.90 -3.86
C LEU A 283 16.10 20.87 -3.84
N CYS A 284 16.18 21.70 -2.80
CA CYS A 284 17.30 22.60 -2.54
C CYS A 284 18.21 21.96 -1.49
N VAL A 285 19.39 21.46 -1.92
CA VAL A 285 20.28 20.67 -1.08
C VAL A 285 21.56 21.43 -0.76
N MET A 286 21.85 21.61 0.53
CA MET A 286 23.15 22.08 1.01
C MET A 286 24.12 20.88 1.09
N ALA A 287 25.17 20.87 0.25
CA ALA A 287 26.07 19.72 0.14
C ALA A 287 27.42 19.94 0.85
N PHE A 288 27.59 19.41 2.05
CA PHE A 288 28.81 19.52 2.86
C PHE A 288 29.38 18.15 3.25
N ASP A 289 29.19 17.15 2.39
CA ASP A 289 29.75 15.79 2.47
C ASP A 289 31.26 15.68 2.16
N HIS A 290 31.91 16.83 2.00
CA HIS A 290 33.33 16.96 1.73
C HIS A 290 34.16 16.49 2.93
N ARG A 291 35.22 15.72 2.66
CA ARG A 291 36.11 15.14 3.68
C ARG A 291 37.53 15.63 3.47
N SER A 292 38.25 15.06 2.51
CA SER A 292 39.64 15.45 2.18
C SER A 292 39.79 16.94 1.86
N GLN A 293 38.81 17.56 1.18
CA GLN A 293 38.86 18.99 0.89
C GLN A 293 38.72 19.87 2.14
N LEU A 294 37.99 19.42 3.16
CA LEU A 294 37.89 20.15 4.44
C LEU A 294 39.11 19.92 5.32
N GLU A 295 39.71 18.73 5.26
CA GLU A 295 41.00 18.46 5.90
C GLU A 295 42.09 19.36 5.32
N GLU A 296 42.20 19.41 3.99
CA GLU A 296 43.15 20.28 3.30
C GLU A 296 42.91 21.75 3.66
N MET A 297 41.65 22.19 3.66
CA MET A 297 41.28 23.56 4.05
C MET A 297 41.72 23.88 5.49
N ALA A 298 41.49 22.96 6.44
CA ALA A 298 41.90 23.13 7.83
C ALA A 298 43.43 23.21 7.95
N LEU A 299 44.15 22.32 7.27
CA LEU A 299 45.62 22.33 7.24
C LEU A 299 46.18 23.63 6.65
N GLN A 300 45.64 24.10 5.53
CA GLN A 300 46.03 25.37 4.90
C GLN A 300 45.76 26.58 5.79
N CYS A 301 44.73 26.51 6.64
CA CYS A 301 44.41 27.57 7.60
C CYS A 301 45.18 27.43 8.94
N GLY A 302 46.00 26.39 9.11
CA GLY A 302 46.68 26.10 10.38
C GLY A 302 45.73 25.66 11.51
N ALA A 303 44.52 25.20 11.17
CA ALA A 303 43.49 24.80 12.12
C ALA A 303 43.52 23.29 12.41
N SER A 304 43.12 22.89 13.63
CA SER A 304 42.98 21.48 13.98
C SER A 304 41.84 20.81 13.23
N LEU A 305 42.07 19.58 12.72
CA LEU A 305 41.03 18.75 12.09
C LEU A 305 39.83 18.49 13.02
N LYS A 306 40.03 18.55 14.35
CA LYS A 306 38.96 18.43 15.34
C LYS A 306 37.90 19.55 15.26
N ARG A 307 38.17 20.63 14.51
CA ARG A 307 37.20 21.70 14.27
C ARG A 307 36.21 21.40 13.14
N ILE A 308 36.49 20.40 12.29
CA ILE A 308 35.64 20.08 11.13
C ILE A 308 34.22 19.64 11.57
N PRO A 309 34.03 18.78 12.60
CA PRO A 309 32.69 18.45 13.09
C PRO A 309 31.89 19.68 13.55
N ALA A 310 32.52 20.57 14.33
CA ALA A 310 31.88 21.82 14.77
C ALA A 310 31.49 22.71 13.59
N LEU A 311 32.35 22.82 12.58
CA LEU A 311 32.06 23.54 11.34
C LEU A 311 30.81 22.98 10.64
N LYS A 312 30.65 21.65 10.56
CA LYS A 312 29.48 21.01 9.92
C LYS A 312 28.19 21.26 10.70
N THR A 313 28.25 21.28 12.02
CA THR A 313 27.11 21.67 12.86
C THR A 313 26.68 23.12 12.60
N LEU A 314 27.64 24.04 12.43
CA LEU A 314 27.34 25.44 12.08
C LEU A 314 26.78 25.57 10.64
N ILE A 315 27.26 24.77 9.68
CA ILE A 315 26.67 24.69 8.34
C ILE A 315 25.23 24.19 8.40
N LEU A 316 24.93 23.17 9.22
CA LEU A 316 23.56 22.68 9.43
C LEU A 316 22.66 23.77 10.02
N GLN A 317 23.15 24.52 11.01
CA GLN A 317 22.41 25.66 11.57
C GLN A 317 22.08 26.70 10.50
N ALA A 318 23.07 27.12 9.70
CA ALA A 318 22.86 28.05 8.59
C ALA A 318 21.85 27.52 7.57
N SER A 319 21.88 26.20 7.32
CA SER A 319 20.95 25.54 6.40
C SER A 319 19.52 25.59 6.91
N ARG A 320 19.30 25.35 8.21
CA ARG A 320 17.98 25.46 8.85
C ARG A 320 17.46 26.89 8.79
N ASP A 321 18.28 27.87 9.13
CA ASP A 321 17.91 29.29 9.10
C ASP A 321 17.49 29.74 7.70
N ALA A 322 18.23 29.32 6.68
CA ALA A 322 17.92 29.62 5.28
C ALA A 322 16.64 28.90 4.82
N ALA A 323 16.49 27.61 5.15
CA ALA A 323 15.32 26.83 4.76
C ALA A 323 14.02 27.39 5.37
N ASN A 324 14.06 27.80 6.63
CA ASN A 324 12.95 28.45 7.31
C ASN A 324 12.62 29.80 6.65
N SER A 325 13.65 30.62 6.39
CA SER A 325 13.48 31.94 5.77
C SER A 325 12.94 31.87 4.34
N ALA A 326 13.33 30.83 3.58
CA ALA A 326 12.91 30.64 2.21
C ALA A 326 11.62 29.82 2.05
N GLY A 327 11.06 29.27 3.13
CA GLY A 327 9.86 28.43 3.09
C GLY A 327 10.08 27.10 2.34
N LEU A 328 11.13 26.35 2.71
CA LEU A 328 11.51 25.09 2.07
C LEU A 328 10.91 23.82 2.73
N GLU A 329 9.75 23.94 3.39
CA GLU A 329 9.08 22.77 3.96
C GLU A 329 8.79 21.72 2.88
N GLY A 330 9.28 20.48 3.09
CA GLY A 330 9.21 19.41 2.08
C GLY A 330 10.06 19.61 0.83
N LYS A 331 11.00 20.58 0.83
CA LYS A 331 11.89 20.92 -0.31
C LYS A 331 13.35 21.08 0.08
N ALA A 332 13.65 21.12 1.38
CA ALA A 332 15.01 21.24 1.89
C ALA A 332 15.72 19.89 1.95
N GLY A 333 17.02 19.90 1.64
CA GLY A 333 17.87 18.74 1.84
C GLY A 333 19.30 19.09 2.24
N LEU A 334 20.05 18.06 2.61
CA LEU A 334 21.49 18.15 2.80
C LEU A 334 22.23 16.91 2.30
N LEU A 335 23.51 17.08 1.97
CA LEU A 335 24.47 16.00 1.82
C LEU A 335 25.52 16.11 2.92
N CYS A 336 25.69 15.06 3.71
CA CYS A 336 26.62 15.05 4.84
C CYS A 336 27.23 13.65 5.04
N ASP A 337 28.54 13.59 5.30
CA ASP A 337 29.29 12.34 5.51
C ASP A 337 29.19 11.83 6.95
N GLY A 338 29.51 10.55 7.11
CA GLY A 338 29.60 9.90 8.42
C GLY A 338 30.90 10.18 9.19
N THR A 339 31.97 10.60 8.53
CA THR A 339 33.31 10.74 9.13
C THR A 339 33.39 11.96 10.04
N PHE A 340 32.99 13.12 9.55
CA PHE A 340 32.97 14.38 10.31
C PHE A 340 31.57 14.89 10.62
N GLY A 341 30.57 14.40 9.89
CA GLY A 341 29.21 14.94 9.90
C GLY A 341 28.19 14.15 10.73
N GLN A 342 28.62 13.14 11.49
CA GLN A 342 27.71 12.25 12.21
C GLN A 342 26.76 12.99 13.18
N ASP A 343 27.24 14.02 13.87
CA ASP A 343 26.41 14.83 14.77
C ASP A 343 25.33 15.61 13.99
N ALA A 344 25.67 16.14 12.82
CA ALA A 344 24.72 16.82 11.95
C ALA A 344 23.65 15.84 11.41
N LEU A 345 24.07 14.64 10.99
CA LEU A 345 23.16 13.57 10.57
C LEU A 345 22.21 13.16 11.71
N ASN A 346 22.73 12.98 12.93
CA ASN A 346 21.91 12.63 14.09
C ASN A 346 20.90 13.73 14.41
N ALA A 347 21.31 15.00 14.33
CA ALA A 347 20.48 16.14 14.67
C ALA A 347 19.33 16.40 13.68
N ILE A 348 19.49 16.04 12.41
CA ILE A 348 18.51 16.33 11.34
C ILE A 348 17.59 15.14 11.00
N THR A 349 17.98 13.93 11.39
CA THR A 349 17.17 12.72 11.21
C THR A 349 15.84 12.88 11.95
N GLY A 350 14.73 12.58 11.27
CA GLY A 350 13.37 12.70 11.78
C GLY A 350 12.69 14.05 11.50
N GLU A 351 13.41 15.06 11.02
CA GLU A 351 12.85 16.41 10.76
C GLU A 351 12.16 16.55 9.40
N GLY A 352 12.03 15.45 8.63
CA GLY A 352 11.36 15.47 7.33
C GLY A 352 12.19 16.10 6.20
N TRP A 353 13.51 16.25 6.39
CA TRP A 353 14.45 16.70 5.36
C TRP A 353 14.84 15.57 4.42
N TRP A 354 15.29 15.92 3.22
CA TRP A 354 16.00 14.99 2.33
C TRP A 354 17.46 14.91 2.78
N ILE A 355 17.93 13.73 3.16
CA ILE A 355 19.27 13.56 3.76
C ILE A 355 20.03 12.58 2.89
N GLY A 356 21.05 13.02 2.17
CA GLY A 356 21.94 12.10 1.46
C GLY A 356 23.27 11.93 2.19
N ARG A 357 23.78 10.71 2.20
CA ARG A 357 25.03 10.33 2.87
C ARG A 357 25.97 9.62 1.88
N PRO A 358 27.19 10.13 1.66
CA PRO A 358 28.16 9.51 0.76
C PRO A 358 28.61 8.14 1.28
N ILE A 359 28.96 7.26 0.35
CA ILE A 359 29.54 5.94 0.66
C ILE A 359 30.92 5.73 0.04
N GLU A 360 31.24 6.53 -0.98
CA GLU A 360 32.49 6.40 -1.72
C GLU A 360 33.68 6.95 -0.92
N LEU A 361 34.85 6.34 -1.10
CA LEU A 361 36.11 6.90 -0.67
C LEU A 361 36.40 8.17 -1.51
N PRO A 362 36.74 9.32 -0.90
CA PRO A 362 36.95 10.56 -1.64
C PRO A 362 38.02 10.41 -2.74
N GLY A 363 37.64 10.72 -3.99
CA GLY A 363 38.59 10.71 -5.11
C GLY A 363 38.91 9.34 -5.70
N SER A 364 38.32 8.25 -5.19
CA SER A 364 38.63 6.90 -5.66
C SER A 364 38.25 6.69 -7.13
N ARG A 365 39.18 6.16 -7.93
CA ARG A 365 38.97 5.68 -9.30
C ARG A 365 39.99 4.57 -9.59
N PRO A 366 39.62 3.27 -9.59
CA PRO A 366 38.27 2.70 -9.50
C PRO A 366 37.48 3.10 -8.25
N LEU A 367 36.15 2.97 -8.31
CA LEU A 367 35.26 3.32 -7.21
C LEU A 367 35.51 2.40 -6.01
N GLU A 368 35.83 3.00 -4.87
CA GLU A 368 36.03 2.31 -3.59
C GLU A 368 35.06 2.82 -2.53
N MET A 369 34.72 1.97 -1.56
CA MET A 369 33.81 2.32 -0.45
C MET A 369 34.63 2.75 0.77
N GLU A 370 34.27 3.86 1.41
CA GLU A 370 35.03 4.41 2.55
C GLU A 370 35.03 3.46 3.77
N HIS A 371 33.87 2.88 4.08
CA HIS A 371 33.68 2.06 5.29
C HIS A 371 33.43 0.57 4.99
N GLY A 372 34.05 0.06 3.92
CA GLY A 372 33.97 -1.36 3.56
C GLY A 372 32.67 -1.76 2.87
N ASN A 373 32.13 -2.94 3.17
CA ASN A 373 30.99 -3.49 2.44
C ASN A 373 29.71 -2.66 2.62
N ILE A 374 29.13 -2.19 1.51
CA ILE A 374 27.93 -1.34 1.52
C ILE A 374 26.73 -1.99 2.21
N GLY A 375 26.48 -3.28 1.98
CA GLY A 375 25.37 -4.01 2.62
C GLY A 375 25.45 -3.98 4.15
N THR A 376 26.65 -4.13 4.71
CA THR A 376 26.86 -4.05 6.16
C THR A 376 26.67 -2.65 6.73
N GLN A 377 27.01 -1.60 5.96
CA GLN A 377 26.83 -0.21 6.39
C GLN A 377 25.34 0.14 6.54
N LEU A 378 24.53 -0.22 5.54
CA LEU A 378 23.12 0.16 5.46
C LEU A 378 22.23 -0.44 6.55
N ILE A 379 22.65 -1.53 7.21
CA ILE A 379 21.90 -2.14 8.33
C ILE A 379 21.68 -1.14 9.47
N SER A 380 22.66 -0.25 9.69
CA SER A 380 22.64 0.73 10.78
C SER A 380 22.04 2.09 10.40
N TRP A 381 21.69 2.28 9.13
CA TRP A 381 21.23 3.58 8.64
C TRP A 381 19.73 3.76 8.84
N PRO A 382 19.27 4.98 9.18
CA PRO A 382 17.85 5.30 9.13
C PRO A 382 17.31 5.17 7.70
N GLN A 383 16.14 4.55 7.55
CA GLN A 383 15.50 4.31 6.24
C GLN A 383 15.30 5.57 5.39
N GLU A 384 15.17 6.74 6.02
CA GLU A 384 14.97 8.01 5.32
C GLU A 384 16.26 8.63 4.75
N HIS A 385 17.43 8.06 5.06
CA HIS A 385 18.69 8.50 4.48
C HIS A 385 18.82 7.96 3.05
N VAL A 386 19.30 8.80 2.15
CA VAL A 386 19.56 8.49 0.76
C VAL A 386 21.03 8.13 0.61
N VAL A 387 21.31 6.98 0.02
CA VAL A 387 22.67 6.58 -0.32
C VAL A 387 23.14 7.45 -1.46
N LYS A 388 24.16 8.27 -1.21
CA LYS A 388 24.84 9.04 -2.26
C LYS A 388 26.09 8.28 -2.67
N CYS A 389 26.24 8.05 -3.97
CA CYS A 389 27.43 7.41 -4.53
C CYS A 389 27.98 8.27 -5.66
N LEU A 390 29.20 8.79 -5.49
CA LEU A 390 29.91 9.51 -6.55
C LEU A 390 30.82 8.56 -7.32
N VAL A 391 30.74 8.61 -8.66
CA VAL A 391 31.63 7.87 -9.55
C VAL A 391 32.28 8.76 -10.60
N PHE A 392 33.58 8.56 -10.83
CA PHE A 392 34.33 9.16 -11.94
C PHE A 392 34.29 8.27 -13.18
N PHE A 393 33.14 8.26 -13.85
CA PHE A 393 32.84 7.36 -14.96
C PHE A 393 32.93 8.08 -16.31
N HIS A 394 33.68 7.53 -17.27
CA HIS A 394 33.67 7.99 -18.66
C HIS A 394 33.26 6.84 -19.61
N PRO A 395 32.38 7.06 -20.62
CA PRO A 395 32.00 6.01 -21.57
C PRO A 395 33.19 5.38 -22.32
N GLU A 396 34.22 6.19 -22.57
CA GLU A 396 35.50 5.78 -23.20
C GLU A 396 36.57 5.30 -22.23
N ASP A 397 36.21 4.99 -20.98
CA ASP A 397 37.15 4.37 -20.06
C ASP A 397 37.69 3.05 -20.60
N ALA A 398 38.96 2.77 -20.28
CA ALA A 398 39.57 1.49 -20.57
C ALA A 398 38.66 0.37 -20.06
N HIS A 399 38.46 -0.67 -20.88
CA HIS A 399 37.43 -1.69 -20.64
C HIS A 399 37.47 -2.28 -19.22
N GLY A 400 38.66 -2.57 -18.69
CA GLY A 400 38.83 -3.09 -17.33
C GLY A 400 38.33 -2.14 -16.24
N LEU A 401 38.76 -0.88 -16.29
CA LEU A 401 38.31 0.16 -15.35
C LEU A 401 36.79 0.39 -15.45
N ARG A 402 36.26 0.41 -16.68
CA ARG A 402 34.83 0.60 -16.90
C ARG A 402 34.02 -0.54 -16.27
N LEU A 403 34.44 -1.79 -16.49
CA LEU A 403 33.76 -2.97 -15.93
C LEU A 403 33.81 -2.98 -14.40
N GLU A 404 34.95 -2.62 -13.82
CA GLU A 404 35.10 -2.55 -12.36
C GLU A 404 34.18 -1.50 -11.72
N GLN A 405 34.07 -0.32 -12.34
CA GLN A 405 33.14 0.72 -11.89
C GLN A 405 31.67 0.29 -12.06
N GLU A 406 31.32 -0.31 -13.20
CA GLU A 406 29.97 -0.83 -13.48
C GLU A 406 29.54 -1.89 -12.44
N GLN A 407 30.43 -2.83 -12.12
CA GLN A 407 30.19 -3.86 -11.13
C GLN A 407 30.00 -3.26 -9.73
N LYS A 408 30.84 -2.29 -9.34
CA LYS A 408 30.73 -1.64 -8.03
C LYS A 408 29.41 -0.87 -7.88
N ILE A 409 28.96 -0.18 -8.93
CA ILE A 409 27.68 0.54 -8.90
C ILE A 409 26.51 -0.44 -8.85
N ALA A 410 26.58 -1.57 -9.57
CA ALA A 410 25.57 -2.62 -9.48
C ALA A 410 25.45 -3.18 -8.06
N GLU A 411 26.57 -3.42 -7.37
CA GLU A 411 26.59 -3.82 -5.95
C GLU A 411 25.91 -2.79 -5.04
N VAL A 412 26.20 -1.50 -5.23
CA VAL A 412 25.57 -0.41 -4.48
C VAL A 412 24.06 -0.36 -4.75
N TYR A 413 23.65 -0.43 -6.01
CA TYR A 413 22.23 -0.40 -6.39
C TYR A 413 21.46 -1.59 -5.80
N HIS A 414 22.02 -2.80 -5.85
CA HIS A 414 21.39 -3.98 -5.26
C HIS A 414 21.31 -3.88 -3.73
N ALA A 415 22.34 -3.34 -3.06
CA ALA A 415 22.29 -3.10 -1.62
C ALA A 415 21.20 -2.08 -1.23
N CYS A 416 21.03 -1.02 -2.03
CA CYS A 416 19.94 -0.05 -1.84
C CYS A 416 18.57 -0.70 -2.04
N CYS A 417 18.41 -1.52 -3.09
CA CYS A 417 17.16 -2.26 -3.32
C CYS A 417 16.81 -3.21 -2.17
N GLN A 418 17.79 -3.93 -1.62
CA GLN A 418 17.58 -4.87 -0.52
C GLN A 418 17.30 -4.19 0.81
N SER A 419 17.98 -3.08 1.10
CA SER A 419 17.77 -2.31 2.34
C SER A 419 16.60 -1.32 2.25
N GLY A 420 16.05 -1.11 1.05
CA GLY A 420 14.98 -0.16 0.78
C GLY A 420 15.40 1.32 0.77
N HIS A 421 16.70 1.61 0.90
CA HIS A 421 17.20 2.99 0.82
C HIS A 421 17.12 3.49 -0.63
N GLU A 422 16.95 4.80 -0.80
CA GLU A 422 17.04 5.43 -2.11
C GLU A 422 18.50 5.62 -2.52
N LEU A 423 18.78 5.58 -3.82
CA LEU A 423 20.10 5.83 -4.41
C LEU A 423 20.13 7.16 -5.16
N LEU A 424 21.02 8.06 -4.75
CA LEU A 424 21.50 9.20 -5.53
C LEU A 424 22.83 8.82 -6.20
N LEU A 425 22.82 8.64 -7.51
CA LEU A 425 24.03 8.38 -8.29
C LEU A 425 24.59 9.71 -8.85
N GLU A 426 25.76 10.10 -8.36
CA GLU A 426 26.50 11.28 -8.82
C GLU A 426 27.54 10.87 -9.86
N VAL A 427 27.37 11.34 -11.10
CA VAL A 427 28.26 11.00 -12.21
C VAL A 427 29.10 12.21 -12.58
N ILE A 428 30.42 12.05 -12.54
CA ILE A 428 31.36 13.09 -12.95
C ILE A 428 32.29 12.52 -14.01
N LEU A 429 32.34 13.17 -15.19
CA LEU A 429 33.35 12.84 -16.18
C LEU A 429 34.74 13.22 -15.64
N PRO A 430 35.72 12.30 -15.64
CA PRO A 430 37.04 12.50 -15.05
C PRO A 430 37.76 13.76 -15.55
N VAL A 431 38.66 14.30 -14.73
CA VAL A 431 39.54 15.41 -15.15
C VAL A 431 40.52 14.90 -16.21
N GLY A 432 40.77 15.71 -17.23
CA GLY A 432 41.68 15.36 -18.33
C GLY A 432 41.05 14.50 -19.43
N MET A 433 39.77 14.17 -19.33
CA MET A 433 38.99 13.50 -20.39
C MET A 433 37.99 14.47 -21.02
N PRO A 434 37.56 14.24 -22.28
CA PRO A 434 36.54 15.04 -22.93
C PRO A 434 35.25 15.11 -22.10
N ARG A 435 34.56 16.25 -22.17
CA ARG A 435 33.30 16.47 -21.46
C ARG A 435 32.29 17.07 -22.40
N SER A 436 31.13 16.43 -22.53
CA SER A 436 29.99 16.90 -23.31
C SER A 436 28.70 16.29 -22.78
N ASP A 437 27.58 16.93 -23.09
CA ASP A 437 26.25 16.41 -22.76
C ASP A 437 26.07 15.01 -23.32
N GLU A 438 26.48 14.76 -24.57
CA GLU A 438 26.42 13.44 -25.20
C GLU A 438 27.12 12.35 -24.36
N LEU A 439 28.29 12.63 -23.79
CA LEU A 439 29.02 11.68 -22.96
C LEU A 439 28.28 11.37 -21.65
N TYR A 440 27.61 12.35 -21.05
CA TYR A 440 26.72 12.13 -19.91
C TYR A 440 25.51 11.28 -20.28
N LEU A 441 24.84 11.59 -21.39
CA LEU A 441 23.69 10.82 -21.89
C LEU A 441 24.06 9.36 -22.18
N ARG A 442 25.26 9.12 -22.73
CA ARG A 442 25.81 7.77 -22.96
C ARG A 442 26.09 7.04 -21.65
N ALA A 443 26.67 7.71 -20.65
CA ALA A 443 26.91 7.11 -19.33
C ALA A 443 25.60 6.69 -18.65
N ILE A 444 24.59 7.56 -18.66
CA ILE A 444 23.27 7.30 -18.07
C ILE A 444 22.56 6.16 -18.80
N SER A 445 22.56 6.19 -20.14
CA SER A 445 22.03 5.11 -20.97
C SER A 445 22.72 3.77 -20.68
N ARG A 446 24.03 3.79 -20.42
CA ARG A 446 24.80 2.60 -20.05
C ARG A 446 24.33 2.01 -18.73
N PHE A 447 24.13 2.82 -17.68
CA PHE A 447 23.60 2.34 -16.40
C PHE A 447 22.19 1.76 -16.53
N TYR A 448 21.30 2.40 -17.30
CA TYR A 448 19.98 1.81 -17.58
C TYR A 448 20.05 0.50 -18.39
N ASN A 449 21.04 0.34 -19.28
CA ASN A 449 21.25 -0.93 -19.99
C ASN A 449 21.76 -2.05 -19.08
N LEU A 450 22.40 -1.69 -17.96
CA LEU A 450 22.84 -2.63 -16.93
C LEU A 450 21.74 -2.94 -15.90
N GLY A 451 20.55 -2.35 -16.04
CA GLY A 451 19.45 -2.53 -15.09
C GLY A 451 19.64 -1.76 -13.78
N ILE A 452 20.44 -0.70 -13.79
CA ILE A 452 20.66 0.20 -12.65
C ILE A 452 19.70 1.39 -12.78
N TYR A 453 18.77 1.49 -11.84
CA TYR A 453 17.69 2.49 -11.84
C TYR A 453 17.74 3.33 -10.57
N PRO A 454 18.69 4.28 -10.46
CA PRO A 454 18.83 5.09 -9.26
C PRO A 454 17.59 5.98 -9.08
N ASP A 455 17.20 6.19 -7.82
CA ASP A 455 16.06 7.04 -7.48
C ASP A 455 16.31 8.49 -7.90
N TRP A 456 17.56 8.93 -7.84
CA TRP A 456 18.00 10.27 -8.17
C TRP A 456 19.30 10.27 -8.97
N TRP A 457 19.40 11.23 -9.89
CA TRP A 457 20.66 11.56 -10.54
C TRP A 457 21.23 12.86 -9.99
N LYS A 458 22.55 12.92 -9.81
CA LYS A 458 23.28 14.16 -9.55
C LYS A 458 24.28 14.40 -10.68
N LEU A 459 24.02 15.44 -11.49
CA LEU A 459 24.74 15.71 -12.73
C LEU A 459 25.17 17.18 -12.79
N PRO A 460 26.25 17.52 -13.51
CA PRO A 460 26.56 18.92 -13.77
C PRO A 460 25.47 19.57 -14.62
N PRO A 461 25.48 20.91 -14.71
CA PRO A 461 24.62 21.60 -15.66
C PRO A 461 24.84 21.09 -17.10
N LEU A 462 23.76 20.70 -17.76
CA LEU A 462 23.71 20.43 -19.19
C LEU A 462 23.14 21.64 -19.95
N SER A 463 23.28 21.64 -21.27
CA SER A 463 22.51 22.53 -22.14
C SER A 463 21.01 22.20 -22.08
N SER A 464 20.15 23.11 -22.54
CA SER A 464 18.70 22.86 -22.61
C SER A 464 18.36 21.67 -23.54
N ASP A 465 19.08 21.52 -24.65
CA ASP A 465 18.96 20.34 -25.52
C ASP A 465 19.42 19.06 -24.79
N GLY A 466 20.50 19.16 -24.02
CA GLY A 466 20.99 18.07 -23.16
C GLY A 466 19.95 17.65 -22.11
N TRP A 467 19.27 18.60 -21.48
CA TRP A 467 18.18 18.31 -20.53
C TRP A 467 16.96 17.69 -21.21
N THR A 468 16.62 18.14 -22.41
CA THR A 468 15.55 17.52 -23.22
C THR A 468 15.87 16.06 -23.51
N ALA A 469 17.06 15.80 -24.06
CA ALA A 469 17.49 14.44 -24.40
C ALA A 469 17.62 13.54 -23.17
N LEU A 470 18.08 14.08 -22.04
CA LEU A 470 18.12 13.33 -20.79
C LEU A 470 16.71 12.98 -20.30
N SER A 471 15.78 13.92 -20.39
CA SER A 471 14.39 13.72 -19.96
C SER A 471 13.75 12.59 -20.76
N ASP A 472 13.93 12.60 -22.08
CA ASP A 472 13.46 11.51 -22.97
C ASP A 472 14.04 10.14 -22.59
N ILE A 473 15.32 10.08 -22.23
CA ILE A 473 15.95 8.82 -21.79
C ILE A 473 15.32 8.34 -20.49
N ILE A 474 15.21 9.20 -19.49
CA ILE A 474 14.69 8.83 -18.17
C ILE A 474 13.22 8.42 -18.28
N GLU A 475 12.37 9.20 -18.94
CA GLU A 475 10.93 8.90 -19.05
C GLU A 475 10.66 7.57 -19.76
N ARG A 476 11.48 7.21 -20.77
CA ARG A 476 11.34 5.94 -21.48
C ARG A 476 11.89 4.75 -20.71
N ARG A 477 12.93 4.94 -19.90
CA ARG A 477 13.67 3.84 -19.24
C ARG A 477 13.28 3.64 -17.79
N ASP A 478 12.91 4.70 -17.09
CA ASP A 478 12.53 4.73 -15.68
C ASP A 478 11.58 5.92 -15.40
N PRO A 479 10.28 5.80 -15.74
CA PRO A 479 9.28 6.83 -15.47
C PRO A 479 9.04 7.07 -13.97
N HIS A 480 9.64 6.27 -13.08
CA HIS A 480 9.52 6.39 -11.63
C HIS A 480 10.78 6.96 -10.97
N CYS A 481 11.76 7.39 -11.75
CA CYS A 481 12.88 8.20 -11.27
C CYS A 481 12.34 9.48 -10.62
N ARG A 482 12.88 9.87 -9.46
CA ARG A 482 12.42 11.08 -8.76
C ARG A 482 12.90 12.36 -9.44
N GLY A 483 14.03 12.28 -10.12
CA GLY A 483 14.56 13.34 -10.95
C GLY A 483 16.05 13.56 -10.79
N VAL A 484 16.48 14.75 -11.19
CA VAL A 484 17.87 15.17 -11.25
C VAL A 484 18.08 16.38 -10.35
N VAL A 485 19.18 16.39 -9.61
CA VAL A 485 19.70 17.59 -8.93
C VAL A 485 21.01 18.04 -9.58
N ILE A 486 21.11 19.34 -9.83
CA ILE A 486 22.30 19.97 -10.43
C ILE A 486 23.39 20.10 -9.38
N LEU A 487 24.59 19.61 -9.68
CA LEU A 487 25.77 19.79 -8.84
C LEU A 487 26.56 21.06 -9.23
N GLY A 488 27.25 21.66 -8.26
CA GLY A 488 27.94 22.95 -8.46
C GLY A 488 29.36 22.90 -9.03
N LEU A 489 30.15 21.83 -8.82
CA LEU A 489 31.60 21.74 -9.14
C LEU A 489 32.48 22.92 -8.69
N ASP A 490 32.08 23.71 -7.70
CA ASP A 490 32.78 24.96 -7.36
C ASP A 490 32.81 25.96 -8.54
N ALA A 491 31.83 25.87 -9.43
CA ALA A 491 31.69 26.75 -10.58
C ALA A 491 31.41 28.19 -10.14
N PRO A 492 31.87 29.19 -10.91
CA PRO A 492 31.50 30.59 -10.68
C PRO A 492 29.98 30.79 -10.69
N ALA A 493 29.52 31.77 -9.91
CA ALA A 493 28.09 32.09 -9.76
C ALA A 493 27.37 32.27 -11.11
N GLU A 494 28.00 32.94 -12.07
CA GLU A 494 27.43 33.15 -13.40
C GLU A 494 27.20 31.85 -14.18
N GLN A 495 28.16 30.92 -14.11
CA GLN A 495 28.06 29.62 -14.76
C GLN A 495 26.96 28.77 -14.11
N LEU A 496 26.83 28.84 -12.78
CA LEU A 496 25.77 28.14 -12.05
C LEU A 496 24.38 28.71 -12.39
N ARG A 497 24.24 30.04 -12.48
CA ARG A 497 22.99 30.69 -12.93
C ARG A 497 22.64 30.31 -14.36
N ALA A 498 23.61 30.31 -15.26
CA ALA A 498 23.40 29.85 -16.64
C ALA A 498 22.93 28.39 -16.68
N GLY A 499 23.52 27.53 -15.84
CA GLY A 499 23.10 26.15 -15.67
C GLY A 499 21.65 26.01 -15.18
N PHE A 500 21.23 26.82 -14.21
CA PHE A 500 19.84 26.84 -13.74
C PHE A 500 18.86 27.30 -14.81
N ARG A 501 19.22 28.34 -15.58
CA ARG A 501 18.39 28.81 -16.72
C ARG A 501 18.23 27.74 -17.78
N ALA A 502 19.31 27.00 -18.11
CA ALA A 502 19.24 25.90 -19.06
C ALA A 502 18.29 24.78 -18.62
N ALA A 503 18.12 24.59 -17.31
CA ALA A 503 17.19 23.62 -16.74
C ALA A 503 15.74 24.15 -16.59
N ALA A 504 15.46 25.41 -16.93
CA ALA A 504 14.12 25.96 -16.83
C ALA A 504 13.16 25.23 -17.78
N GLY A 505 11.96 24.89 -17.29
CA GLY A 505 10.95 24.15 -18.06
C GLY A 505 11.13 22.63 -18.07
N HIS A 506 12.23 22.08 -17.54
CA HIS A 506 12.44 20.64 -17.44
C HIS A 506 11.98 20.09 -16.09
N GLU A 507 10.82 19.42 -16.04
CA GLU A 507 10.21 18.95 -14.78
C GLU A 507 11.04 17.90 -14.04
N LEU A 508 11.87 17.13 -14.75
CA LEU A 508 12.77 16.15 -14.15
C LEU A 508 13.91 16.80 -13.36
N VAL A 509 14.26 18.05 -13.65
CA VAL A 509 15.29 18.77 -12.87
C VAL A 509 14.63 19.40 -11.65
N LYS A 510 14.75 18.72 -10.51
CA LYS A 510 14.04 19.07 -9.26
C LYS A 510 14.74 20.14 -8.44
N GLY A 511 16.02 20.40 -8.69
CA GLY A 511 16.76 21.41 -7.95
C GLY A 511 18.26 21.22 -8.03
N PHE A 512 18.94 21.48 -6.92
CA PHE A 512 20.39 21.54 -6.87
C PHE A 512 20.95 20.91 -5.59
N ALA A 513 22.20 20.47 -5.68
CA ALA A 513 23.02 20.03 -4.57
C ALA A 513 24.40 20.69 -4.65
N VAL A 514 24.52 21.83 -3.98
CA VAL A 514 25.69 22.72 -4.08
C VAL A 514 26.37 22.85 -2.72
N GLY A 515 27.70 22.84 -2.73
CA GLY A 515 28.51 22.75 -1.53
C GLY A 515 29.46 23.93 -1.34
N ARG A 516 30.74 23.73 -1.66
CA ARG A 516 31.83 24.69 -1.36
C ARG A 516 31.58 26.12 -1.85
N THR A 517 30.81 26.33 -2.93
CA THR A 517 30.38 27.68 -3.36
C THR A 517 29.62 28.44 -2.27
N LEU A 518 28.89 27.74 -1.40
CA LEU A 518 28.07 28.33 -0.34
C LEU A 518 28.84 28.61 0.95
N PHE A 519 29.75 27.70 1.34
CA PHE A 519 30.42 27.78 2.64
C PHE A 519 31.94 27.93 2.57
N GLY A 520 32.60 27.66 1.45
CA GLY A 520 34.06 27.48 1.40
C GLY A 520 34.87 28.69 1.85
N GLU A 521 34.49 29.91 1.42
CA GLU A 521 35.16 31.14 1.86
C GLU A 521 34.90 31.43 3.35
N ALA A 522 33.64 31.34 3.78
CA ALA A 522 33.25 31.59 5.18
C ALA A 522 33.91 30.58 6.13
N SER A 523 33.98 29.30 5.74
CA SER A 523 34.68 28.25 6.48
C SER A 523 36.17 28.55 6.63
N ARG A 524 36.85 29.04 5.57
CA ARG A 524 38.26 29.45 5.65
C ARG A 524 38.46 30.57 6.66
N ALA A 525 37.63 31.62 6.60
CA ALA A 525 37.70 32.74 7.54
C ALA A 525 37.48 32.27 8.99
N TRP A 526 36.51 31.38 9.22
CA TRP A 526 36.22 30.84 10.55
C TRP A 526 37.33 29.91 11.09
N LEU A 527 37.93 29.10 10.21
CA LEU A 527 39.07 28.25 10.57
C LEU A 527 40.30 29.08 10.95
N LYS A 528 40.49 30.25 10.32
CA LYS A 528 41.54 31.23 10.66
C LYS A 528 41.24 32.08 11.90
N HIS A 529 40.04 31.97 12.47
CA HIS A 529 39.53 32.84 13.55
C HIS A 529 39.31 34.30 13.13
N ASP A 530 39.14 34.57 11.84
CA ASP A 530 38.83 35.91 11.31
C ASP A 530 37.37 36.31 11.56
N ILE A 531 36.49 35.32 11.74
CA ILE A 531 35.06 35.49 12.02
C ILE A 531 34.59 34.54 13.11
N ASP A 532 33.54 34.93 13.83
CA ASP A 532 32.88 34.10 14.85
C ASP A 532 31.81 33.15 14.26
N ASP A 533 31.21 32.33 15.12
CA ASP A 533 30.18 31.36 14.75
C ASP A 533 28.94 32.03 14.13
N ALA A 534 28.49 33.16 14.69
CA ALA A 534 27.30 33.86 14.22
C ALA A 534 27.51 34.49 12.83
N GLN A 535 28.70 35.05 12.59
CA GLN A 535 29.13 35.57 11.31
C GLN A 535 29.27 34.45 10.27
N LEU A 536 29.82 33.30 10.64
CA LEU A 536 29.90 32.13 9.77
C LEU A 536 28.49 31.67 9.34
N VAL A 537 27.59 31.47 10.30
CA VAL A 537 26.21 31.05 10.06
C VAL A 537 25.49 32.04 9.15
N THR A 538 25.60 33.33 9.43
CA THR A 538 24.97 34.41 8.64
C THR A 538 25.46 34.40 7.19
N ARG A 539 26.78 34.34 6.96
CA ARG A 539 27.34 34.34 5.59
C ARG A 539 26.89 33.13 4.78
N ILE A 540 26.90 31.93 5.38
CA ILE A 540 26.46 30.70 4.70
C ILE A 540 24.96 30.76 4.40
N ARG A 541 24.15 31.21 5.36
CA ARG A 541 22.71 31.39 5.20
C ARG A 541 22.41 32.33 4.02
N ASP A 542 23.06 33.48 3.97
CA ASP A 542 22.82 34.50 2.94
C ASP A 542 23.23 33.99 1.55
N ASN A 543 24.38 33.30 1.45
CA ASN A 543 24.79 32.63 0.21
C ASN A 543 23.77 31.59 -0.25
N TYR A 544 23.21 30.81 0.70
CA TYR A 544 22.22 29.80 0.38
C TYR A 544 20.90 30.41 -0.08
N LEU A 545 20.42 31.45 0.60
CA LEU A 545 19.24 32.21 0.20
C LEU A 545 19.39 32.80 -1.20
N GLN A 546 20.58 33.34 -1.51
CA GLN A 546 20.87 33.87 -2.84
C GLN A 546 20.82 32.78 -3.92
N LEU A 547 21.33 31.59 -3.63
CA LEU A 547 21.27 30.46 -4.56
C LEU A 547 19.83 29.96 -4.78
N ILE A 548 19.03 29.91 -3.72
CA ILE A 548 17.60 29.58 -3.80
C ILE A 548 16.86 30.61 -4.65
N ALA A 549 17.18 31.90 -4.51
CA ALA A 549 16.62 32.95 -5.35
C ALA A 549 16.95 32.72 -6.83
N TRP A 550 18.21 32.44 -7.16
CA TRP A 550 18.60 32.12 -8.55
C TRP A 550 17.88 30.89 -9.09
N TRP A 551 17.71 29.84 -8.27
CA TRP A 551 16.96 28.67 -8.67
C TRP A 551 15.50 29.01 -8.99
N ARG A 552 14.84 29.82 -8.16
CA ARG A 552 13.45 30.23 -8.36
C ARG A 552 13.27 31.17 -9.56
N GLU A 553 14.26 32.02 -9.82
CA GLU A 553 14.29 32.96 -10.95
C GLU A 553 14.68 32.30 -12.29
N ARG A 554 15.00 30.99 -12.32
CA ARG A 554 15.57 30.34 -13.51
C ARG A 554 14.74 30.46 -14.79
N GLY A 555 13.42 30.57 -14.66
CA GLY A 555 12.48 30.73 -15.79
C GLY A 555 12.07 32.17 -16.08
N GLN A 556 12.62 33.15 -15.34
CA GLN A 556 12.37 34.57 -15.55
C GLN A 556 13.52 35.14 -16.38
N ALA A 557 13.17 35.76 -17.53
CA ALA A 557 14.12 36.31 -18.48
C ALA A 557 14.83 37.57 -17.95
#